data_AF-A0A3A8SIW0-F1
#
_entry.id   AF-A0A3A8SIW0-F1
#
_cell.length_a   1.000
_cell.length_b   1.000
_cell.length_c   1.000
_cell.angle_alpha   90.00
_cell.angle_beta   90.00
_cell.angle_gamma   90.00
#
_symmetry.space_group_name_H-M   'P 1'
#
loop_
_entity.id
_entity.type
_entity.pdbx_description
1 polymer ?
#
loop_
_entity_poly.entity_id
_entity_poly.type
_entity_poly.pdbx_seq_one_letter_code
_entity_poly.pdbx_strand_id
1 'polypeptide(L)'
;QTVLPALLAATEPSTLRLEGGTHNPAAPPFDFLARAYLPILRKLGPTVTATLERPGFFPAGGGKFHVDVRPAPMKPLSLLERGRVLRRDAKAVVAMIPFDVAKREMETAGALLKWRPDELRVEELKRTTGPGNALVVEVE
;
A
#
# COMPACT_ATOMS: atom_id res chain seq x y z
N GLN A 1 -7.32 -7.06 7.48
CA GLN A 1 -6.72 -8.41 7.55
C GLN A 1 -7.66 -9.41 8.21
N THR A 2 -8.21 -9.11 9.40
CA THR A 2 -9.07 -10.02 10.20
C THR A 2 -10.24 -10.64 9.43
N VAL A 3 -11.06 -9.83 8.76
CA VAL A 3 -12.28 -10.34 8.09
C VAL A 3 -12.01 -10.97 6.72
N LEU A 4 -10.84 -10.72 6.13
CA LEU A 4 -10.56 -11.10 4.75
C LEU A 4 -10.63 -12.63 4.53
N PRO A 5 -10.02 -13.50 5.37
CA PRO A 5 -10.15 -14.95 5.21
C PRO A 5 -11.60 -15.44 5.22
N ALA A 6 -12.45 -14.88 6.07
CA ALA A 6 -13.87 -15.24 6.12
C ALA A 6 -14.59 -14.84 4.82
N LEU A 7 -14.32 -13.64 4.31
CA LEU A 7 -14.90 -13.17 3.04
C LEU A 7 -14.39 -13.95 1.84
N LEU A 8 -13.16 -14.47 1.87
CA LEU A 8 -12.63 -15.33 0.81
C LEU A 8 -13.33 -16.71 0.75
N ALA A 9 -13.90 -17.15 1.86
CA ALA A 9 -14.64 -18.41 1.97
C ALA A 9 -16.17 -18.25 1.76
N ALA A 10 -16.64 -17.02 1.55
CA ALA A 10 -18.05 -16.74 1.29
C ALA A 10 -18.48 -17.27 -0.10
N THR A 11 -19.80 -17.44 -0.30
CA THR A 11 -20.37 -17.87 -1.58
C THR A 11 -20.60 -16.72 -2.55
N GLU A 12 -20.70 -15.49 -2.05
CA GLU A 12 -21.03 -14.30 -2.83
C GLU A 12 -20.00 -13.17 -2.66
N PRO A 13 -19.90 -12.23 -3.61
CA PRO A 13 -19.04 -11.06 -3.50
C PRO A 13 -19.34 -10.20 -2.27
N SER A 14 -18.33 -9.50 -1.77
CA SER A 14 -18.45 -8.58 -0.63
C SER A 14 -17.71 -7.28 -0.92
N THR A 15 -18.29 -6.17 -0.47
CA THR A 15 -17.65 -4.85 -0.50
C THR A 15 -17.52 -4.34 0.93
N LEU A 16 -16.32 -3.89 1.29
CA LEU A 16 -16.02 -3.27 2.57
C LEU A 16 -15.72 -1.79 2.37
N ARG A 17 -16.25 -0.97 3.26
CA ARG A 17 -15.79 0.40 3.49
C ARG A 17 -15.16 0.47 4.87
N LEU A 18 -13.89 0.84 4.92
CA LEU A 18 -13.10 0.86 6.14
C LEU A 18 -12.60 2.28 6.41
N GLU A 19 -12.77 2.74 7.65
CA GLU A 19 -12.31 4.06 8.11
C GLU A 19 -11.35 3.90 9.29
N GLY A 20 -10.29 4.72 9.35
CA GLY A 20 -9.29 4.66 10.42
C GLY A 20 -7.88 5.05 9.97
N GLY A 21 -6.85 4.50 10.62
CA GLY A 21 -5.47 4.69 10.18
C GLY A 21 -5.14 3.83 8.97
N THR A 22 -4.53 4.44 7.93
CA THR A 22 -4.05 3.73 6.73
C THR A 22 -2.52 3.72 6.64
N HIS A 23 -1.84 4.59 7.38
CA HIS A 23 -0.38 4.69 7.47
C HIS A 23 0.00 4.80 8.95
N ASN A 24 -0.05 3.67 9.66
CA ASN A 24 0.30 3.56 11.07
C ASN A 24 1.63 2.79 11.21
N PRO A 25 2.64 3.29 11.94
CA PRO A 25 3.93 2.61 12.08
C PRO A 25 3.86 1.16 12.55
N ALA A 26 2.87 0.80 13.38
CA ALA A 26 2.72 -0.55 13.93
C ALA A 26 1.80 -1.46 13.10
N ALA A 27 1.42 -1.05 11.88
CA ALA A 27 0.57 -1.83 10.99
C ALA A 27 1.06 -1.73 9.53
N PRO A 28 0.77 -2.73 8.68
CA PRO A 28 1.06 -2.61 7.26
C PRO A 28 0.33 -1.39 6.66
N PRO A 29 1.05 -0.48 5.97
CA PRO A 29 0.40 0.66 5.33
C PRO A 29 -0.48 0.20 4.16
N PHE A 30 -1.38 1.07 3.70
CA PHE A 30 -2.25 0.77 2.57
C PHE A 30 -1.47 0.35 1.32
N ASP A 31 -0.36 1.02 1.00
CA ASP A 31 0.47 0.67 -0.17
C ASP A 31 0.99 -0.78 -0.09
N PHE A 32 1.36 -1.27 1.10
CA PHE A 32 1.77 -2.66 1.27
C PHE A 32 0.61 -3.62 0.95
N LEU A 33 -0.59 -3.31 1.45
CA LEU A 33 -1.78 -4.12 1.15
C LEU A 33 -2.02 -4.17 -0.37
N ALA A 34 -2.08 -3.00 -1.00
CA ALA A 34 -2.45 -2.87 -2.40
C ALA A 34 -1.39 -3.42 -3.37
N ARG A 35 -0.10 -3.21 -3.08
CA ARG A 35 1.00 -3.46 -4.02
C ARG A 35 1.83 -4.70 -3.71
N ALA A 36 1.82 -5.21 -2.47
CA ALA A 36 2.55 -6.43 -2.10
C ALA A 36 1.61 -7.59 -1.77
N TYR A 37 0.68 -7.40 -0.82
CA TYR A 37 -0.12 -8.50 -0.29
C TYR A 37 -1.24 -8.96 -1.25
N LEU A 38 -2.07 -8.04 -1.74
CA LEU A 38 -3.20 -8.39 -2.61
C LEU A 38 -2.79 -9.01 -3.96
N PRO A 39 -1.70 -8.57 -4.63
CA PRO A 39 -1.22 -9.25 -5.83
C PRO A 39 -0.87 -10.72 -5.60
N ILE A 40 -0.27 -11.07 -4.46
CA ILE A 40 0.01 -12.46 -4.10
C ILE A 40 -1.29 -13.22 -3.81
N LEU A 41 -2.21 -12.61 -3.06
CA LEU A 41 -3.52 -13.21 -2.78
C LEU A 41 -4.30 -13.53 -4.06
N ARG A 42 -4.25 -12.65 -5.07
CA ARG A 42 -4.89 -12.89 -6.37
C ARG A 42 -4.30 -14.09 -7.11
N LYS A 43 -3.03 -14.43 -6.89
CA LYS A 43 -2.41 -15.65 -7.47
C LYS A 43 -3.02 -16.94 -6.90
N LEU A 44 -3.61 -16.89 -5.70
CA LEU A 44 -4.33 -18.02 -5.11
C LEU A 44 -5.69 -18.29 -5.77
N GLY A 45 -6.22 -17.38 -6.60
CA GLY A 45 -7.53 -17.54 -7.25
C GLY A 45 -8.52 -16.39 -7.05
N PRO A 46 -8.82 -15.93 -5.81
CA PRO A 46 -9.83 -14.91 -5.58
C PRO A 46 -9.43 -13.56 -6.16
N THR A 47 -10.42 -12.75 -6.57
CA THR A 47 -10.15 -11.37 -6.97
C THR A 47 -10.39 -10.45 -5.79
N VAL A 48 -9.33 -9.77 -5.35
CA VAL A 48 -9.42 -8.77 -4.29
C VAL A 48 -8.77 -7.47 -4.77
N THR A 49 -9.52 -6.37 -4.72
CA THR A 49 -9.07 -5.03 -5.06
C THR A 49 -9.28 -4.10 -3.88
N ALA A 50 -8.36 -3.15 -3.69
CA ALA A 50 -8.48 -2.13 -2.67
C ALA A 50 -8.17 -0.75 -3.26
N THR A 51 -8.97 0.24 -2.89
CA THR A 51 -8.86 1.61 -3.38
C THR A 51 -8.84 2.58 -2.21
N LEU A 52 -7.74 3.34 -2.07
CA LEU A 52 -7.62 4.38 -1.05
C LEU A 52 -8.40 5.62 -1.49
N GLU A 53 -9.41 6.00 -0.72
CA GLU A 53 -10.17 7.23 -0.93
C GLU A 53 -9.45 8.41 -0.27
N ARG A 54 -8.97 8.21 0.96
CA ARG A 54 -8.28 9.23 1.75
C ARG A 54 -7.23 8.59 2.65
N PRO A 55 -5.99 9.10 2.70
CA PRO A 55 -5.00 8.63 3.66
C PRO A 55 -5.40 9.01 5.10
N GLY A 56 -5.05 8.16 6.06
CA GLY A 56 -5.15 8.45 7.50
C GLY A 56 -3.83 8.18 8.18
N PHE A 57 -3.08 9.22 8.48
CA PHE A 57 -1.79 9.12 9.18
C PHE A 57 -2.00 9.16 10.70
N PHE A 58 -1.16 8.44 11.44
CA PHE A 58 -1.15 8.53 12.90
C PHE A 58 -0.69 9.94 13.36
N PRO A 59 -1.25 10.52 14.44
CA PRO A 59 -2.30 9.99 15.31
C PRO A 59 -3.73 10.32 14.87
N ALA A 60 -3.91 11.29 13.95
CA ALA A 60 -5.23 11.82 13.58
C ALA A 60 -6.14 10.77 12.92
N GLY A 61 -5.57 9.79 12.21
CA GLY A 61 -6.33 8.75 11.51
C GLY A 61 -7.25 9.36 10.45
N GLY A 62 -8.50 8.90 10.38
CA GLY A 62 -9.51 9.44 9.46
C GLY A 62 -9.32 9.05 7.99
N GLY A 63 -8.43 8.12 7.69
CA GLY A 63 -8.30 7.53 6.37
C GLY A 63 -9.53 6.69 6.02
N LYS A 64 -9.75 6.50 4.72
CA LYS A 64 -10.89 5.76 4.16
C LYS A 64 -10.42 4.97 2.97
N PHE A 65 -10.80 3.69 2.90
CA PHE A 65 -10.56 2.87 1.73
C PHE A 65 -11.66 1.84 1.54
N HIS A 66 -11.80 1.41 0.29
CA HIS A 66 -12.75 0.40 -0.13
C HIS A 66 -12.00 -0.88 -0.47
N VAL A 67 -12.63 -2.03 -0.18
CA VAL A 67 -12.13 -3.34 -0.59
C VAL A 67 -13.26 -4.12 -1.23
N ASP A 68 -13.05 -4.60 -2.45
CA ASP A 68 -13.97 -5.52 -3.12
C ASP A 68 -13.35 -6.91 -3.12
N VAL A 69 -14.14 -7.89 -2.69
CA VAL A 69 -13.76 -9.30 -2.57
C VAL A 69 -14.70 -10.11 -3.45
N ARG A 70 -14.15 -10.83 -4.41
CA ARG A 70 -14.86 -11.86 -5.18
C ARG A 70 -14.24 -13.22 -4.86
N PRO A 71 -14.95 -14.06 -4.08
CA PRO A 71 -14.51 -15.41 -3.76
C PRO A 71 -14.29 -16.25 -5.02
N ALA A 72 -13.34 -17.18 -4.97
CA ALA A 72 -13.10 -18.16 -6.01
C ALA A 72 -12.42 -19.40 -5.41
N PRO A 73 -12.52 -20.58 -6.05
CA PRO A 73 -11.74 -21.75 -5.63
C PRO A 73 -10.25 -21.41 -5.53
N MET A 74 -9.68 -21.68 -4.35
CA MET A 74 -8.27 -21.41 -4.11
C MET A 74 -7.39 -22.54 -4.65
N LYS A 75 -6.24 -22.18 -5.22
CA LYS A 75 -5.20 -23.11 -5.65
C LYS A 75 -3.93 -22.94 -4.83
N PRO A 76 -3.14 -24.02 -4.61
CA PRO A 76 -1.84 -23.91 -3.98
C PRO A 76 -0.93 -22.92 -4.70
N LEU A 77 -0.13 -22.18 -3.93
CA LEU A 77 0.86 -21.24 -4.43
C LEU A 77 2.24 -21.60 -3.86
N SER A 78 3.21 -21.79 -4.73
CA SER A 78 4.61 -22.04 -4.37
C SER A 78 5.47 -20.89 -4.86
N LEU A 79 6.13 -20.18 -3.93
CA LEU A 79 7.02 -19.05 -4.21
C LEU A 79 8.37 -19.31 -3.54
N LEU A 80 9.16 -20.20 -4.15
CA LEU A 80 10.46 -20.62 -3.59
C LEU A 80 11.59 -19.65 -3.93
N GLU A 81 11.43 -18.90 -5.01
CA GLU A 81 12.41 -17.95 -5.51
C GLU A 81 11.75 -16.60 -5.77
N ARG A 82 12.52 -15.52 -5.56
CA ARG A 82 12.09 -14.15 -5.89
C ARG A 82 12.05 -13.90 -7.40
N GLY A 83 12.93 -14.56 -8.15
CA GLY A 83 13.18 -14.25 -9.57
C GLY A 83 14.07 -13.01 -9.76
N ARG A 84 14.08 -12.46 -10.98
CA ARG A 84 14.81 -11.22 -11.33
C ARG A 84 14.02 -9.97 -10.91
N VAL A 85 14.71 -8.84 -10.74
CA VAL A 85 14.01 -7.55 -10.56
C VAL A 85 13.47 -7.10 -11.92
N LEU A 86 12.18 -6.78 -11.97
CA LEU A 86 11.48 -6.21 -13.11
C LEU A 86 11.37 -4.69 -12.99
N ARG A 87 11.08 -4.18 -11.79
CA ARG A 87 10.92 -2.74 -11.54
C ARG A 87 11.31 -2.37 -10.12
N ARG A 88 11.76 -1.13 -9.96
CA ARG A 88 12.02 -0.50 -8.66
C ARG A 88 11.36 0.87 -8.65
N ASP A 89 10.78 1.25 -7.53
CA ASP A 89 10.11 2.55 -7.38
C ASP A 89 10.12 2.94 -5.90
N ALA A 90 10.56 4.15 -5.59
CA ALA A 90 10.47 4.72 -4.26
C ALA A 90 9.61 5.97 -4.30
N LYS A 91 8.78 6.16 -3.28
CA LYS A 91 7.85 7.27 -3.18
C LYS A 91 7.86 7.84 -1.76
N ALA A 92 8.21 9.12 -1.63
CA ALA A 92 7.96 9.89 -0.42
C ALA A 92 6.62 10.63 -0.55
N VAL A 93 5.75 10.46 0.43
CA VAL A 93 4.40 11.02 0.48
C VAL A 93 4.28 11.88 1.72
N VAL A 94 4.01 13.16 1.53
CA VAL A 94 3.88 14.13 2.63
C VAL A 94 2.51 14.79 2.63
N ALA A 95 2.04 15.14 3.82
CA ALA A 95 0.77 15.83 4.02
C ALA A 95 0.91 16.83 5.16
N MET A 96 0.49 18.09 4.92
CA MET A 96 0.51 19.18 5.91
C MET A 96 1.85 19.33 6.66
N ILE A 97 2.96 19.02 5.99
CA ILE A 97 4.33 19.27 6.43
C ILE A 97 5.13 19.84 5.24
N PRO A 98 6.28 20.49 5.46
CA PRO A 98 7.05 21.08 4.37
C PRO A 98 7.40 20.05 3.28
N PHE A 99 7.11 20.38 2.03
CA PHE A 99 7.37 19.52 0.87
C PHE A 99 8.85 19.10 0.74
N ASP A 100 9.76 19.93 1.26
CA ASP A 100 11.20 19.65 1.28
C ASP A 100 11.57 18.40 2.08
N VAL A 101 10.73 17.96 3.02
CA VAL A 101 10.90 16.67 3.72
C VAL A 101 10.93 15.51 2.72
N ALA A 102 9.97 15.46 1.79
CA ALA A 102 9.90 14.42 0.76
C ALA A 102 11.12 14.43 -0.17
N LYS A 103 11.63 15.63 -0.49
CA LYS A 103 12.83 15.78 -1.34
C LYS A 103 14.06 15.19 -0.66
N ARG A 104 14.33 15.59 0.59
CA ARG A 104 15.49 15.10 1.36
C ARG A 104 15.43 13.59 1.58
N GLU A 105 14.23 13.05 1.80
CA GLU A 105 13.99 11.61 1.87
C GLU A 105 14.35 10.90 0.57
N MET A 106 13.89 11.42 -0.58
CA MET A 106 14.18 10.81 -1.88
C MET A 106 15.65 10.97 -2.29
N GLU A 107 16.30 12.09 -1.96
CA GLU A 107 17.74 12.26 -2.15
C GLU A 107 18.53 11.21 -1.36
N THR A 108 18.19 11.02 -0.09
CA THR A 108 18.82 10.03 0.79
C THR A 108 18.56 8.62 0.29
N ALA A 109 17.31 8.28 -0.03
CA ALA A 109 16.94 6.97 -0.54
C ALA A 109 17.64 6.66 -1.88
N GLY A 110 17.67 7.62 -2.80
CA GLY A 110 18.36 7.51 -4.08
C GLY A 110 19.85 7.24 -3.93
N ALA A 111 20.52 7.97 -3.03
CA ALA A 111 21.95 7.78 -2.74
C ALA A 111 22.24 6.41 -2.13
N LEU A 112 21.44 5.98 -1.13
CA LEU A 112 21.64 4.70 -0.44
C LEU A 112 21.33 3.50 -1.34
N LEU A 113 20.24 3.57 -2.08
CA LEU A 113 19.77 2.48 -2.93
C LEU A 113 20.49 2.44 -4.29
N LYS A 114 21.19 3.52 -4.66
CA LYS A 114 21.79 3.74 -5.98
C LYS A 114 20.74 3.65 -7.10
N TRP A 115 19.57 4.21 -6.85
CA TRP A 115 18.46 4.24 -7.80
C TRP A 115 18.47 5.54 -8.60
N ARG A 116 17.97 5.46 -9.83
CA ARG A 116 17.96 6.59 -10.75
C ARG A 116 16.83 7.57 -10.40
N PRO A 117 16.92 8.85 -10.80
CA PRO A 117 15.87 9.83 -10.53
C PRO A 117 14.48 9.44 -11.05
N ASP A 118 14.38 8.68 -12.14
CA ASP A 118 13.11 8.18 -12.69
C ASP A 118 12.45 7.07 -11.84
N GLU A 119 13.19 6.48 -10.90
CA GLU A 119 12.73 5.49 -9.93
C GLU A 119 12.31 6.14 -8.59
N LEU A 120 12.45 7.47 -8.45
CA LEU A 120 12.20 8.21 -7.22
C LEU A 120 11.06 9.21 -7.43
N ARG A 121 10.08 9.23 -6.51
CA ARG A 121 8.90 10.09 -6.61
C ARG A 121 8.65 10.81 -5.30
N VAL A 122 8.18 12.05 -5.43
CA VAL A 122 7.68 12.85 -4.30
C VAL A 122 6.22 13.19 -4.56
N GLU A 123 5.38 13.07 -3.54
CA GLU A 123 3.95 13.33 -3.63
C GLU A 123 3.49 14.16 -2.43
N GLU A 124 2.75 15.24 -2.68
CA GLU A 124 2.10 16.04 -1.65
C GLU A 124 0.60 15.81 -1.65
N LEU A 125 0.06 15.36 -0.52
CA LEU A 125 -1.36 15.11 -0.36
C LEU A 125 -2.05 16.35 0.20
N LYS A 126 -2.98 16.91 -0.60
CA LYS A 126 -3.71 18.15 -0.26
C LYS A 126 -4.97 17.94 0.59
N ARG A 127 -5.48 16.71 0.69
CA ARG A 127 -6.76 16.38 1.36
C ARG A 127 -6.57 15.33 2.43
N THR A 128 -5.93 15.71 3.53
CA THR A 128 -5.73 14.84 4.70
C THR A 128 -6.38 15.44 5.93
N THR A 129 -6.58 14.61 6.95
CA THR A 129 -7.16 14.96 8.26
C THR A 129 -6.11 15.46 9.26
N GLY A 130 -4.83 15.40 8.89
CA GLY A 130 -3.71 15.81 9.73
C GLY A 130 -2.37 15.68 9.01
N PRO A 131 -1.27 16.07 9.68
CA PRO A 131 0.07 15.91 9.16
C PRO A 131 0.41 14.44 8.97
N GLY A 132 1.23 14.17 7.96
CA GLY A 132 1.55 12.81 7.55
C GLY A 132 2.84 12.75 6.74
N ASN A 133 3.55 11.65 6.92
CA ASN A 133 4.72 11.32 6.12
C ASN A 133 4.80 9.81 5.94
N ALA A 134 5.09 9.35 4.73
CA ALA A 134 5.38 7.95 4.45
C ALA A 134 6.40 7.85 3.31
N LEU A 135 7.43 7.03 3.53
CA LEU A 135 8.37 6.61 2.50
C LEU A 135 8.08 5.15 2.16
N VAL A 136 7.75 4.88 0.89
CA VAL A 136 7.48 3.55 0.36
C VAL A 136 8.57 3.18 -0.63
N VAL A 137 9.15 1.98 -0.48
CA VAL A 137 10.11 1.41 -1.42
C VAL A 137 9.53 0.11 -1.96
N GLU A 138 9.48 -0.02 -3.27
CA GLU A 138 8.95 -1.19 -3.96
C GLU A 138 9.99 -1.81 -4.89
N VAL A 139 10.04 -3.14 -4.88
CA VAL A 139 10.83 -3.96 -5.81
C VAL A 139 9.91 -5.05 -6.35
N GLU A 140 9.61 -4.96 -7.63
CA GLU A 140 8.88 -5.97 -8.40
C GLU A 140 9.88 -6.93 -9.05
#